data_AF-A0A3P7IK40-F1
#
_entry.id   AF-A0A3P7IK40-F1
#
_cell.length_a   1.000
_cell.length_b   1.000
_cell.length_c   1.000
_cell.angle_alpha   90.00
_cell.angle_beta   90.00
_cell.angle_gamma   90.00
#
_symmetry.space_group_name_H-M   'P 1'
#
loop_
_entity.id
_entity.type
_entity.pdbx_description
1 polymer ?
#
loop_
_entity_poly.entity_id
_entity_poly.type
_entity_poly.pdbx_seq_one_letter_code
_entity_poly.pdbx_strand_id
1 'polypeptide(L)' 'MLQHRTEEINVDLDTDNAISVDISDALSERDKVKYTVHTKTRLPGMRPETSVVREHEEFLWLHSVLDENESYAGFI' A
#
# COMPACT_ATOMS: atom_id res chain seq x y z
N MET A 1 -19.08 15.85 12.97
CA MET A 1 -18.61 14.57 12.42
C MET A 1 -17.92 14.89 11.10
N LEU A 2 -16.58 14.89 11.05
CA LEU A 2 -15.87 15.09 9.78
C LEU A 2 -15.84 13.75 9.05
N GLN A 3 -16.53 13.67 7.91
CA GLN A 3 -16.34 12.60 6.94
C GLN A 3 -14.94 12.75 6.33
N HIS A 4 -14.03 11.84 6.68
CA HIS A 4 -12.81 11.62 5.92
C HIS A 4 -13.21 11.03 4.56
N ARG A 5 -13.36 11.90 3.56
CA ARG A 5 -13.51 11.51 2.17
C ARG A 5 -12.10 11.19 1.65
N THR A 6 -11.81 9.92 1.43
CA THR A 6 -10.62 9.49 0.71
C THR A 6 -10.79 9.94 -0.74
N GLU A 7 -10.02 10.93 -1.16
CA GLU A 7 -9.95 11.30 -2.58
C GLU A 7 -9.08 10.26 -3.28
N GLU A 8 -9.67 9.49 -4.21
CA GLU A 8 -8.92 8.59 -5.07
C GLU A 8 -8.12 9.44 -6.08
N ILE A 9 -6.84 9.66 -5.78
CA ILE A 9 -5.89 10.27 -6.71
C ILE A 9 -5.52 9.19 -7.72
N ASN A 10 -6.30 9.08 -8.80
CA ASN A 10 -6.01 8.17 -9.89
C ASN A 10 -4.97 8.81 -10.82
N VAL A 11 -3.69 8.64 -10.50
CA VAL A 11 -2.57 9.08 -11.34
C VAL A 11 -2.39 8.04 -12.44
N ASP A 12 -2.88 8.35 -13.64
CA ASP A 12 -2.70 7.49 -14.81
C ASP A 12 -1.25 7.59 -15.30
N LEU A 13 -0.38 6.70 -14.80
CA LEU A 13 0.96 6.49 -15.33
C LEU A 13 0.90 5.34 -16.35
N ASP A 14 0.42 5.65 -17.54
CA ASP A 14 0.60 4.79 -18.71
C ASP A 14 2.09 4.84 -19.13
N THR A 15 2.91 4.07 -18.42
CA THR A 15 4.32 3.83 -18.76
C THR A 15 4.62 2.38 -18.41
N ASP A 16 5.25 1.66 -19.34
CA ASP A 16 5.44 0.20 -19.36
C ASP A 16 6.03 -0.48 -18.10
N ASN A 17 6.37 0.28 -17.05
CA ASN A 17 6.88 -0.16 -15.75
C ASN A 17 5.96 0.25 -14.58
N ALA A 18 4.65 0.27 -14.79
CA ALA A 18 3.70 0.59 -13.74
C ALA A 18 3.61 -0.52 -12.67
N ILE A 19 3.56 -0.09 -11.40
CA ILE A 19 3.11 -0.90 -10.27
C ILE A 19 1.77 -0.34 -9.79
N SER A 20 0.81 -1.23 -9.58
CA SER A 20 -0.52 -0.94 -9.06
C SER A 20 -0.69 -1.73 -7.77
N VAL A 21 -1.09 -1.04 -6.70
CA VAL A 21 -1.34 -1.64 -5.39
C VAL A 21 -2.72 -1.18 -4.93
N ASP A 22 -3.56 -2.13 -4.56
CA ASP A 22 -4.91 -1.89 -4.06
C ASP A 22 -5.20 -2.73 -2.81
N ILE A 23 -6.16 -2.27 -2.00
CA ILE A 23 -6.74 -3.07 -0.91
C ILE A 23 -8.00 -3.70 -1.47
N SER A 24 -7.91 -4.98 -1.81
CA SER A 24 -9.01 -5.71 -2.46
C SER A 24 -10.07 -6.19 -1.45
N ASP A 25 -9.68 -6.36 -0.18
CA ASP A 25 -10.58 -6.71 0.90
C ASP A 25 -10.05 -6.21 2.26
N ALA A 26 -10.96 -6.03 3.21
CA ALA A 26 -10.63 -5.71 4.60
C ALA A 26 -11.56 -6.48 5.56
N LEU A 27 -10.96 -7.31 6.41
CA LEU A 27 -11.66 -8.05 7.44
C LEU A 27 -11.45 -7.40 8.81
N SER A 28 -12.54 -6.91 9.41
CA SER A 28 -12.52 -6.44 10.80
C SER A 28 -12.75 -7.62 11.73
N GLU A 29 -11.79 -7.87 12.60
CA GLU A 29 -11.94 -8.71 13.78
C GLU A 29 -12.26 -7.83 15.00
N ARG A 30 -12.37 -8.42 16.20
CA ARG A 30 -12.76 -7.69 17.41
C ARG A 30 -11.79 -6.56 17.76
N ASP A 31 -10.49 -6.83 17.66
CA ASP A 31 -9.43 -5.92 18.13
C ASP A 31 -8.48 -5.46 17.01
N LYS A 32 -8.64 -6.00 15.80
CA LYS A 32 -7.72 -5.76 14.69
C LYS A 32 -8.41 -5.78 13.34
N VAL A 33 -7.78 -5.12 12.38
CA VAL A 33 -8.19 -5.12 10.97
C VAL A 33 -7.10 -5.78 10.14
N LYS A 34 -7.51 -6.72 9.30
CA LYS A 34 -6.67 -7.40 8.32
C LYS A 34 -7.03 -6.90 6.93
N TYR A 35 -6.04 -6.42 6.20
CA TYR A 35 -6.17 -5.90 4.84
C TYR A 35 -5.56 -6.90 3.86
N THR A 36 -6.32 -7.27 2.83
CA THR A 36 -5.76 -8.01 1.69
C THR A 36 -5.19 -7.00 0.71
N VAL A 37 -3.86 -6.85 0.74
CA VAL A 37 -3.11 -6.00 -0.19
C VAL A 37 -2.83 -6.80 -1.43
N HIS A 38 -3.34 -6.33 -2.55
CA HIS A 38 -3.16 -6.92 -3.86
C HIS A 38 -2.26 -6.01 -4.70
N THR A 39 -1.33 -6.61 -5.42
CA THR A 39 -0.33 -5.89 -6.21
C THR A 39 -0.23 -6.50 -7.60
N LYS A 40 -0.32 -5.63 -8.61
CA LYS A 40 -0.09 -5.93 -10.02
C LYS A 40 1.08 -5.10 -10.53
N THR A 41 2.04 -5.74 -11.18
CA THR A 41 3.23 -5.04 -11.65
C THR A 41 3.83 -5.68 -12.90
N ARG A 42 4.50 -4.86 -13.70
CA ARG A 42 5.35 -5.32 -14.81
C ARG A 42 6.84 -5.19 -14.50
N LEU A 43 7.20 -4.75 -13.27
CA LEU A 43 8.58 -4.55 -12.87
C LEU A 43 9.37 -5.87 -12.86
N PRO A 44 10.57 -5.90 -13.47
CA PRO A 44 11.40 -7.10 -13.48
C PRO A 44 11.83 -7.48 -12.05
N GLY A 45 11.80 -8.78 -11.75
CA GLY A 45 12.17 -9.31 -10.42
C GLY A 45 11.02 -9.38 -9.41
N MET A 46 9.85 -8.84 -9.73
CA MET A 46 8.62 -9.03 -8.95
C MET A 46 7.72 -10.09 -9.60
N ARG A 47 6.88 -10.74 -8.77
CA ARG A 47 5.80 -11.57 -9.31
C ARG A 47 4.75 -10.64 -9.95
N PRO A 48 4.23 -10.96 -11.16
CA PRO A 48 3.31 -10.05 -11.86
C PRO A 48 2.03 -9.73 -11.08
N GLU A 49 1.59 -10.67 -10.25
CA GLU A 49 0.39 -10.54 -9.42
C GLU A 49 0.61 -11.26 -8.10
N THR A 50 0.29 -10.60 -6.98
CA THR A 50 0.36 -11.19 -5.65
C THR A 50 -0.68 -10.58 -4.73
N SER A 51 -1.16 -11.38 -3.77
CA SER A 51 -2.04 -10.93 -2.69
C SER A 51 -1.49 -11.40 -1.36
N VAL A 52 -1.42 -10.50 -0.39
CA VAL A 52 -0.94 -10.79 0.96
C VAL A 52 -1.87 -10.14 1.99
N VAL A 53 -2.01 -10.77 3.15
CA VAL A 53 -2.79 -10.21 4.26
C VAL A 53 -1.85 -9.45 5.19
N ARG A 54 -2.21 -8.22 5.56
CA ARG A 54 -1.46 -7.35 6.47
C ARG A 54 -2.34 -6.77 7.57
N GLU A 55 -1.79 -6.59 8.75
CA GLU A 55 -2.44 -5.90 9.88
C GLU A 55 -2.06 -4.42 9.91
N HIS A 56 -2.86 -3.58 10.58
CA HIS A 56 -2.61 -2.13 10.65
C HIS A 56 -1.21 -1.78 11.18
N GLU A 57 -0.72 -2.53 12.16
CA GLU A 57 0.61 -2.32 12.75
C GLU A 57 1.76 -2.50 11.74
N GLU A 58 1.59 -3.35 10.73
CA GLU A 58 2.61 -3.56 9.69
C GLU A 58 2.75 -2.35 8.77
N PHE A 59 1.67 -1.58 8.55
CA PHE A 59 1.74 -0.33 7.80
C PHE A 59 2.44 0.77 8.60
N LEU A 60 2.18 0.85 9.91
CA LEU A 60 2.88 1.78 10.80
C LEU A 60 4.37 1.47 10.84
N TRP A 61 4.72 0.19 10.98
CA TRP A 61 6.11 -0.25 10.92
C TRP A 61 6.78 0.10 9.59
N LEU A 62 6.14 -0.18 8.46
CA LEU A 62 6.69 0.16 7.14
C LEU A 62 6.93 1.67 7.00
N HIS A 63 5.99 2.49 7.46
CA HIS A 63 6.15 3.95 7.46
C HIS A 63 7.36 4.38 8.31
N SER A 64 7.46 3.91 9.56
CA SER A 64 8.59 4.23 10.44
C SER A 64 9.93 3.85 9.83
N VAL A 65 10.04 2.66 9.22
CA VAL A 65 11.28 2.21 8.55
C VAL A 65 11.66 3.10 7.37
N LEU A 66 10.68 3.61 6.62
CA LEU A 66 10.92 4.50 5.49
C LEU A 66 11.32 5.91 5.93
N ASP A 67 10.64 6.45 6.94
CA ASP A 67 10.89 7.78 7.51
C ASP A 67 12.27 7.87 8.20
N GLU A 68 12.65 6.83 8.95
CA GLU A 68 13.95 6.76 9.63
C GLU A 68 15.13 6.54 8.66
N ASN A 69 14.87 6.16 7.41
CA ASN A 69 15.92 5.93 6.43
C ASN A 69 16.33 7.25 5.75
N GLU A 70 17.51 7.76 6.10
CA GLU A 70 18.07 9.00 5.57
C GLU A 70 18.13 9.05 4.03
N SER A 71 18.21 7.90 3.35
CA SER A 71 18.23 7.84 1.88
C SER A 71 16.91 8.31 1.26
N TYR A 72 15.82 8.27 2.02
CA TYR A 72 14.49 8.70 1.62
C TYR A 72 14.06 10.03 2.26
N ALA A 73 14.95 10.68 3.02
CA ALA A 73 14.65 11.94 3.70
C ALA A 73 14.17 13.03 2.72
N GLY A 74 13.01 13.62 3.01
CA GLY A 74 12.39 14.66 2.19
C GLY A 74 11.59 14.17 0.98
N PHE A 75 11.47 12.85 0.77
CA PHE A 75 10.58 12.24 -0.21
C PHE A 75 9.31 11.65 0.42
N ILE A 76 9.40 11.23 1.68
CA ILE A 76 8.35 10.57 2.46
C ILE A 76 8.09 11.41 3.71
#